data_AF-A0A2S0L5J0-F1
#
_entry.id   AF-A0A2S0L5J0-F1
#
_cell.length_a   1.000
_cell.length_b   1.000
_cell.length_c   1.000
_cell.angle_alpha   90.00
_cell.angle_beta   90.00
_cell.angle_gamma   90.00
#
_symmetry.space_group_name_H-M   'P 1'
#
loop_
_entity.id
_entity.type
_entity.pdbx_description
1 polymer ?
#
loop_
_entity_poly.entity_id
_entity_poly.type
_entity_poly.pdbx_seq_one_letter_code
_entity_poly.pdbx_strand_id
1 'polypeptide(L)'
;MIKTRKEIAEEAINKYLNEPIKNITQAYYDEFVKENAESSAQAGLKTIVSRREIGRCCDWCHSLVGEYEYGEQPADFFRRHDYCKCIVLFRNEKGRYTDVWSKKEYRSEKDARIEKAKELESEDVFNKMSRETLKKYWDSATPGRGEIKTEAGWEKGQNGDAEIKYAKILHDKFGGDITLLKKRKRIFPDYLWNGRLWEHKSVQSANSIDKQVQKGIHQIETNPGGLIIEVRKKQPKTEIYNIIMNRLVRSTPSDVKNIDVFVFENDEMLMAINYIKKR
;
A
#
# COMPACT_ATOMS: atom_id res chain seq x y z
N MET A 1 -32.67 -17.97 -14.73
CA MET A 1 -32.55 -18.06 -13.25
C MET A 1 -32.04 -16.73 -12.74
N ILE A 2 -32.71 -16.14 -11.76
CA ILE A 2 -32.26 -14.92 -11.08
C ILE A 2 -31.19 -15.36 -10.07
N LYS A 3 -29.95 -14.88 -10.25
CA LYS A 3 -28.85 -15.17 -9.31
C LYS A 3 -29.21 -14.68 -7.92
N THR A 4 -28.89 -15.47 -6.88
CA THR A 4 -29.09 -15.05 -5.50
C THR A 4 -28.13 -13.91 -5.14
N ARG A 5 -28.47 -13.10 -4.13
CA ARG A 5 -27.59 -12.00 -3.68
C ARG A 5 -26.21 -12.48 -3.23
N LYS A 6 -26.15 -13.70 -2.68
CA LYS A 6 -24.90 -14.37 -2.32
C LYS A 6 -24.06 -14.70 -3.55
N GLU A 7 -24.66 -15.28 -4.58
CA GLU A 7 -23.99 -15.58 -5.85
C GLU A 7 -23.47 -14.30 -6.54
N ILE A 8 -24.22 -13.20 -6.48
CA ILE A 8 -23.79 -11.90 -7.02
C ILE A 8 -22.57 -11.35 -6.26
N ALA A 9 -22.53 -11.52 -4.93
CA ALA A 9 -21.40 -11.11 -4.10
C ALA A 9 -20.16 -11.98 -4.37
N GLU A 10 -20.33 -13.30 -4.40
CA GLU A 10 -19.25 -14.25 -4.71
C GLU A 10 -18.72 -14.04 -6.14
N GLU A 11 -19.59 -13.79 -7.12
CA GLU A 11 -19.19 -13.46 -8.48
C GLU A 11 -18.45 -12.11 -8.55
N ALA A 12 -18.91 -11.09 -7.82
CA ALA A 12 -18.21 -9.81 -7.76
C ALA A 12 -16.82 -9.98 -7.13
N ILE A 13 -16.72 -10.70 -6.01
CA ILE A 13 -15.44 -10.98 -5.35
C ILE A 13 -14.54 -11.78 -6.28
N ASN A 14 -15.02 -12.86 -6.90
CA ASN A 14 -14.24 -13.65 -7.84
C ASN A 14 -13.81 -12.84 -9.06
N LYS A 15 -14.68 -11.98 -9.59
CA LYS A 15 -14.34 -11.06 -10.68
C LYS A 15 -13.23 -10.10 -10.24
N TYR A 16 -13.39 -9.43 -9.11
CA TYR A 16 -12.40 -8.48 -8.62
C TYR A 16 -11.10 -9.17 -8.23
N LEU A 17 -11.11 -10.31 -7.55
CA LEU A 17 -9.92 -11.09 -7.19
C LEU A 17 -9.10 -11.52 -8.42
N ASN A 18 -9.78 -11.90 -9.51
CA ASN A 18 -9.12 -12.36 -10.73
C ASN A 18 -8.83 -11.24 -11.75
N GLU A 19 -9.43 -10.05 -11.62
CA GLU A 19 -9.06 -8.89 -12.44
C GLU A 19 -7.65 -8.44 -12.03
N PRO A 20 -6.67 -8.43 -12.95
CA PRO A 20 -5.35 -7.91 -12.61
C PRO A 20 -5.51 -6.46 -12.19
N ILE A 21 -5.34 -6.16 -10.89
CA ILE A 21 -4.99 -4.81 -10.51
C ILE A 21 -3.68 -4.57 -11.23
N LYS A 22 -3.65 -3.53 -12.04
CA LYS A 22 -2.47 -3.09 -12.78
C LYS A 22 -1.35 -2.81 -11.76
N ASN A 23 -0.68 -3.85 -11.29
CA ASN A 23 0.64 -3.81 -10.69
C ASN A 23 1.60 -3.48 -11.84
N ILE A 24 1.47 -2.25 -12.35
CA ILE A 24 2.33 -1.64 -13.37
C ILE A 24 3.77 -1.56 -12.86
N THR A 25 4.01 -1.78 -11.57
CA THR A 25 5.36 -1.85 -11.03
C THR A 25 5.98 -3.24 -11.22
N GLN A 26 5.33 -4.35 -10.89
CA GLN A 26 6.00 -5.67 -10.92
C GLN A 26 6.39 -6.14 -12.33
N ALA A 27 5.48 -6.09 -13.30
CA ALA A 27 5.74 -6.65 -14.64
C ALA A 27 6.81 -5.89 -15.42
N TYR A 28 6.89 -4.56 -15.28
CA TYR A 28 7.82 -3.72 -16.04
C TYR A 28 9.27 -3.79 -15.55
N TYR A 29 9.50 -4.22 -14.29
CA TYR A 29 10.85 -4.28 -13.73
C TYR A 29 11.54 -5.63 -14.00
N ASP A 30 10.79 -6.73 -13.90
CA ASP A 30 11.33 -8.05 -14.20
C ASP A 30 11.78 -8.14 -15.66
N GLU A 31 11.03 -7.55 -16.59
CA GLU A 31 11.37 -7.52 -18.02
C GLU A 31 12.68 -6.77 -18.28
N PHE A 32 12.88 -5.60 -17.66
CA PHE A 32 14.11 -4.81 -17.82
C PHE A 32 15.36 -5.54 -17.29
N VAL A 33 15.27 -6.16 -16.11
CA VAL A 33 16.42 -6.92 -15.57
C VAL A 33 16.66 -8.18 -16.39
N LYS A 34 15.59 -8.84 -16.83
CA LYS A 34 15.65 -10.05 -17.66
C LYS A 34 16.33 -9.79 -19.00
N GLU A 35 15.95 -8.75 -19.75
CA GLU A 35 16.58 -8.41 -21.02
C GLU A 35 18.10 -8.16 -20.87
N ASN A 36 18.49 -7.48 -19.79
CA ASN A 36 19.90 -7.23 -19.49
C ASN A 36 20.64 -8.51 -19.06
N ALA A 37 20.00 -9.37 -18.26
CA ALA A 37 20.57 -10.64 -17.84
C ALA A 37 20.74 -11.62 -19.01
N GLU A 38 19.77 -11.67 -19.94
CA GLU A 38 19.85 -12.45 -21.17
C GLU A 38 20.98 -11.97 -22.07
N SER A 39 21.16 -10.65 -22.20
CA SER A 39 22.26 -10.05 -22.95
C SER A 39 23.62 -10.41 -22.34
N SER A 40 23.75 -10.35 -21.02
CA SER A 40 24.99 -10.74 -20.33
C SER A 40 25.28 -12.25 -20.40
N ALA A 41 24.25 -13.10 -20.35
CA ALA A 41 24.40 -14.53 -20.52
C ALA A 41 24.91 -14.90 -21.93
N GLN A 42 24.43 -14.21 -22.97
CA GLN A 42 24.95 -14.37 -24.34
C GLN A 42 26.44 -13.99 -24.46
N ALA A 43 26.89 -13.03 -23.65
CA ALA A 43 28.30 -12.64 -23.57
C ALA A 43 29.15 -13.51 -22.62
N GLY A 44 28.55 -14.53 -21.98
CA GLY A 44 29.23 -15.41 -21.02
C GLY A 44 29.57 -14.73 -19.68
N LEU A 45 28.90 -13.64 -19.35
CA LEU A 45 29.14 -12.85 -18.15
C LEU A 45 28.03 -13.08 -17.13
N LYS A 46 28.44 -13.26 -15.87
CA LYS A 46 27.51 -13.39 -14.74
C LYS A 46 26.89 -12.03 -14.42
N THR A 47 25.57 -11.98 -14.41
CA THR A 47 24.84 -10.79 -13.99
C THR A 47 24.74 -10.73 -12.47
N ILE A 48 25.18 -9.61 -11.89
CA ILE A 48 25.08 -9.37 -10.45
C ILE A 48 23.99 -8.34 -10.16
N VAL A 49 23.11 -8.68 -9.24
CA VAL A 49 22.10 -7.77 -8.69
C VAL A 49 22.37 -7.55 -7.20
N SER A 50 22.31 -6.30 -6.77
CA SER A 50 22.55 -5.92 -5.37
C SER A 50 21.41 -5.08 -4.83
N ARG A 51 20.93 -5.45 -3.64
CA ARG A 51 19.93 -4.66 -2.89
C ARG A 51 20.63 -4.03 -1.71
N ARG A 52 20.53 -2.71 -1.60
CA ARG A 52 21.15 -1.92 -0.54
C ARG A 52 20.11 -1.13 0.21
N GLU A 53 20.29 -1.02 1.52
CA GLU A 53 19.48 -0.15 2.38
C GLU A 53 20.09 1.26 2.48
N ILE A 54 19.23 2.28 2.40
CA ILE A 54 19.60 3.67 2.68
C ILE A 54 19.05 4.03 4.06
N GLY A 55 19.92 3.94 5.08
CA GLY A 55 19.51 3.98 6.48
C GLY A 55 18.72 2.73 6.87
N ARG A 56 17.76 2.86 7.79
CA ARG A 56 16.96 1.71 8.28
C ARG A 56 15.73 1.48 7.40
N CYS A 57 15.70 0.34 6.71
CA CYS A 57 14.54 -0.19 5.99
C CYS A 57 13.55 -0.93 6.92
N CYS A 58 12.43 -1.40 6.36
CA CYS A 58 11.54 -2.37 7.02
C CYS A 58 12.19 -3.75 7.08
N ASP A 59 11.76 -4.59 8.03
CA ASP A 59 12.44 -5.86 8.34
C ASP A 59 12.48 -6.82 7.13
N TRP A 60 11.39 -6.91 6.36
CA TRP A 60 11.35 -7.68 5.11
C TRP A 60 12.36 -7.18 4.07
N CYS A 61 12.44 -5.86 3.83
CA CYS A 61 13.40 -5.31 2.88
C CYS A 61 14.84 -5.52 3.33
N HIS A 62 15.08 -5.44 4.65
CA HIS A 62 16.36 -5.72 5.26
C HIS A 62 16.76 -7.19 5.04
N SER A 63 15.82 -8.14 5.17
CA SER A 63 16.12 -9.56 4.89
C SER A 63 16.48 -9.88 3.44
N LEU A 64 16.14 -8.99 2.49
CA LEU A 64 16.48 -9.12 1.07
C LEU A 64 17.79 -8.40 0.71
N VAL A 65 18.40 -7.65 1.64
CA VAL A 65 19.67 -6.95 1.41
C VAL A 65 20.76 -7.98 1.14
N GLY A 66 21.55 -7.73 0.10
CA GLY A 66 22.58 -8.66 -0.32
C GLY A 66 23.00 -8.41 -1.75
N GLU A 67 23.89 -9.27 -2.21
CA GLU A 67 24.38 -9.32 -3.58
C GLU A 67 24.23 -10.76 -4.07
N TYR A 68 23.64 -10.93 -5.24
CA TYR A 68 23.26 -12.22 -5.78
C TYR A 68 23.59 -12.28 -7.27
N GLU A 69 23.92 -13.48 -7.73
CA GLU A 69 23.89 -13.79 -9.16
C GLU A 69 22.43 -13.86 -9.62
N TYR A 70 22.15 -13.31 -10.79
CA TYR A 70 20.79 -13.32 -11.33
C TYR A 70 20.31 -14.76 -11.55
N GLY A 71 19.16 -15.09 -10.97
CA GLY A 71 18.59 -16.43 -10.89
C GLY A 71 18.73 -17.06 -9.50
N GLU A 72 19.68 -16.61 -8.68
CA GLU A 72 19.94 -17.14 -7.33
C GLU A 72 19.42 -16.24 -6.21
N GLN A 73 18.88 -15.06 -6.54
CA GLN A 73 18.30 -14.15 -5.56
C GLN A 73 17.04 -14.74 -4.88
N PRO A 74 16.72 -14.31 -3.64
CA PRO A 74 15.49 -14.70 -2.97
C PRO A 74 14.23 -14.36 -3.78
N ALA A 75 13.14 -15.09 -3.52
CA ALA A 75 11.84 -14.71 -4.05
C ALA A 75 11.48 -13.25 -3.68
N ASP A 76 10.76 -12.57 -4.58
CA ASP A 76 10.38 -11.17 -4.43
C ASP A 76 11.56 -10.16 -4.33
N PHE A 77 12.79 -10.54 -4.71
CA PHE A 77 13.95 -9.65 -4.60
C PHE A 77 13.79 -8.30 -5.33
N PHE A 78 13.16 -8.26 -6.50
CA PHE A 78 12.91 -7.03 -7.26
C PHE A 78 11.68 -6.26 -6.78
N ARG A 79 10.90 -6.87 -5.88
CA ARG A 79 9.70 -6.25 -5.33
C ARG A 79 10.06 -5.11 -4.39
N ARG A 80 9.35 -4.00 -4.59
CA ARG A 80 9.48 -2.76 -3.82
C ARG A 80 8.19 -2.47 -3.07
N HIS A 81 8.32 -2.07 -1.81
CA HIS A 81 7.23 -1.44 -1.07
C HIS A 81 7.07 0.02 -1.49
N ASP A 82 5.85 0.52 -1.47
CA ASP A 82 5.62 1.96 -1.59
C ASP A 82 6.40 2.64 -0.44
N TYR A 83 7.23 3.61 -0.78
CA TYR A 83 8.09 4.36 0.16
C TYR A 83 9.26 3.59 0.80
N CYS A 84 9.73 2.47 0.20
CA CYS A 84 10.98 1.84 0.65
C CYS A 84 12.19 2.77 0.49
N LYS A 85 13.08 2.76 1.50
CA LYS A 85 14.41 3.42 1.45
C LYS A 85 15.49 2.56 0.78
N CYS A 86 15.13 1.39 0.27
CA CYS A 86 16.05 0.50 -0.41
C CYS A 86 16.34 1.01 -1.84
N ILE A 87 17.41 0.50 -2.42
CA ILE A 87 17.75 0.60 -3.84
C ILE A 87 18.16 -0.79 -4.33
N VAL A 88 17.70 -1.18 -5.52
CA VAL A 88 18.14 -2.41 -6.19
C VAL A 88 18.92 -2.00 -7.42
N LEU A 89 20.16 -2.45 -7.49
CA LEU A 89 21.12 -2.10 -8.52
C LEU A 89 21.47 -3.34 -9.33
N PHE A 90 21.49 -3.19 -10.64
CA PHE A 90 22.06 -4.16 -11.56
C PHE A 90 23.44 -3.65 -11.98
N ARG A 91 24.47 -4.50 -11.91
CA ARG A 91 25.81 -4.18 -12.40
C ARG A 91 25.99 -4.72 -13.82
N ASN A 92 26.21 -3.82 -14.77
CA ASN A 92 26.48 -4.21 -16.16
C ASN A 92 27.95 -4.59 -16.39
N GLU A 93 28.23 -5.09 -17.59
CA GLU A 93 29.55 -5.57 -18.03
C GLU A 93 30.63 -4.48 -18.00
N LYS A 94 30.20 -3.21 -18.15
CA LYS A 94 31.07 -2.02 -18.08
C LYS A 94 31.34 -1.57 -16.63
N GLY A 95 30.86 -2.32 -15.64
CA GLY A 95 30.98 -2.01 -14.22
C GLY A 95 30.10 -0.85 -13.75
N ARG A 96 29.09 -0.45 -14.54
CA ARG A 96 28.11 0.59 -14.19
C ARG A 96 26.95 -0.03 -13.43
N TYR A 97 26.30 0.79 -12.62
CA TYR A 97 25.18 0.36 -11.79
C TYR A 97 23.91 1.03 -12.27
N THR A 98 22.87 0.26 -12.54
CA THR A 98 21.56 0.81 -12.92
C THR A 98 20.55 0.50 -11.84
N ASP A 99 19.84 1.52 -11.35
CA ASP A 99 18.69 1.31 -10.47
C ASP A 99 17.56 0.66 -11.27
N VAL A 100 17.15 -0.53 -10.83
CA VAL A 100 16.12 -1.33 -11.50
C VAL A 100 14.79 -0.57 -11.60
N TRP A 101 14.48 0.29 -10.64
CA TRP A 101 13.19 0.97 -10.60
C TRP A 101 13.18 2.31 -11.32
N SER A 102 14.19 3.16 -11.10
CA SER A 102 14.27 4.46 -11.76
C SER A 102 14.92 4.41 -13.14
N LYS A 103 15.61 3.30 -13.46
CA LYS A 103 16.40 3.09 -14.67
C LYS A 103 17.57 4.07 -14.83
N LYS A 104 17.90 4.82 -13.77
CA LYS A 104 19.05 5.72 -13.75
C LYS A 104 20.34 4.90 -13.65
N GLU A 105 21.34 5.28 -14.46
CA GLU A 105 22.66 4.67 -14.44
C GLU A 105 23.65 5.51 -13.63
N TYR A 106 24.50 4.82 -12.88
CA TYR A 106 25.48 5.35 -11.96
C TYR A 106 26.87 4.79 -12.24
N ARG A 107 27.90 5.59 -11.93
CA ARG A 107 29.30 5.16 -12.11
C ARG A 107 29.72 4.15 -11.05
N SER A 108 29.15 4.24 -9.86
CA SER A 108 29.43 3.36 -8.72
C SER A 108 28.18 3.14 -7.87
N GLU A 109 28.19 2.06 -7.09
CA GLU A 109 27.15 1.79 -6.08
C GLU A 109 27.02 2.95 -5.08
N LYS A 110 28.16 3.55 -4.70
CA LYS A 110 28.20 4.68 -3.77
C LYS A 110 27.46 5.90 -4.32
N ASP A 111 27.61 6.20 -5.61
CA ASP A 111 26.93 7.33 -6.24
C ASP A 111 25.41 7.13 -6.23
N ALA A 112 24.95 5.92 -6.54
CA ALA A 112 23.54 5.56 -6.49
C ALA A 112 22.96 5.73 -5.08
N ARG A 113 23.71 5.30 -4.06
CA ARG A 113 23.30 5.44 -2.65
C ARG A 113 23.25 6.90 -2.20
N ILE A 114 24.21 7.72 -2.60
CA ILE A 114 24.23 9.15 -2.27
C ILE A 114 23.06 9.88 -2.93
N GLU A 115 22.79 9.62 -4.21
CA GLU A 115 21.64 10.22 -4.88
C GLU A 115 20.34 9.78 -4.22
N LYS A 116 20.21 8.50 -3.88
CA LYS A 116 19.01 8.01 -3.19
C LYS A 116 18.81 8.65 -1.82
N ALA A 117 19.89 8.87 -1.07
CA ALA A 117 19.83 9.58 0.20
C ALA A 117 19.34 11.03 0.02
N LYS A 118 19.85 11.74 -0.99
CA LYS A 118 19.39 13.10 -1.33
C LYS A 118 17.90 13.12 -1.73
N GLU A 119 17.45 12.16 -2.53
CA GLU A 119 16.03 12.02 -2.89
C GLU A 119 15.16 11.87 -1.61
N LEU A 120 15.57 11.01 -0.69
CA LEU A 120 14.87 10.79 0.59
C LEU A 120 14.92 12.01 1.52
N GLU A 121 15.98 12.81 1.48
CA GLU A 121 16.08 14.06 2.23
C GLU A 121 15.20 15.17 1.63
N SER A 122 15.05 15.19 0.31
CA SER A 122 14.16 16.11 -0.41
C SER A 122 12.69 15.68 -0.44
N GLU A 123 12.37 14.55 0.20
CA GLU A 123 11.01 13.99 0.25
C GLU A 123 10.04 14.99 0.90
N ASP A 124 8.88 15.21 0.26
CA ASP A 124 7.87 16.09 0.84
C ASP A 124 7.32 15.53 2.17
N VAL A 125 6.82 16.43 3.02
CA VAL A 125 6.38 16.10 4.39
C VAL A 125 5.29 15.02 4.39
N PHE A 126 4.40 14.98 3.37
CA PHE A 126 3.35 13.96 3.30
C PHE A 126 3.90 12.59 2.94
N ASN A 127 4.86 12.51 2.02
CA ASN A 127 5.51 11.25 1.70
C ASN A 127 6.29 10.70 2.90
N LYS A 128 7.04 11.57 3.60
CA LYS A 128 7.75 11.19 4.84
C LYS A 128 6.80 10.63 5.90
N MET A 129 5.69 11.33 6.15
CA MET A 129 4.65 10.91 7.10
C MET A 129 3.97 9.60 6.68
N SER A 130 3.68 9.45 5.38
CA SER A 130 3.05 8.25 4.83
C SER A 130 3.95 7.04 5.03
N ARG A 131 5.24 7.19 4.73
CA ARG A 131 6.26 6.16 4.94
C ARG A 131 6.32 5.71 6.41
N GLU A 132 6.28 6.65 7.35
CA GLU A 132 6.31 6.34 8.78
C GLU A 132 5.03 5.63 9.25
N THR A 133 3.86 6.09 8.79
CA THR A 133 2.56 5.47 9.08
C THR A 133 2.47 4.04 8.54
N LEU A 134 2.89 3.85 7.29
CA LEU A 134 2.79 2.58 6.59
C LEU A 134 3.85 1.56 7.02
N LYS A 135 4.92 2.00 7.69
CA LYS A 135 6.04 1.13 8.06
C LYS A 135 5.58 -0.17 8.73
N LYS A 136 4.68 -0.08 9.71
CA LYS A 136 4.16 -1.25 10.44
C LYS A 136 3.38 -2.24 9.56
N TYR A 137 2.70 -1.73 8.53
CA TYR A 137 1.98 -2.55 7.56
C TYR A 137 2.95 -3.23 6.60
N TRP A 138 3.99 -2.52 6.17
CA TRP A 138 5.04 -3.06 5.29
C TRP A 138 5.99 -4.03 6.00
N ASP A 139 6.31 -3.81 7.27
CA ASP A 139 7.15 -4.72 8.06
C ASP A 139 6.54 -6.12 8.16
N SER A 140 5.20 -6.19 8.24
CA SER A 140 4.42 -7.42 8.36
C SER A 140 3.71 -7.81 7.05
N ALA A 141 4.02 -7.14 5.95
CA ALA A 141 3.29 -7.32 4.71
C ALA A 141 3.53 -8.73 4.13
N THR A 142 2.44 -9.38 3.76
CA THR A 142 2.46 -10.63 2.98
C THR A 142 1.58 -10.43 1.75
N PRO A 143 1.98 -9.58 0.80
CA PRO A 143 1.03 -9.07 -0.17
C PRO A 143 0.51 -10.19 -1.08
N GLY A 144 -0.80 -10.20 -1.34
CA GLY A 144 -1.47 -11.28 -2.06
C GLY A 144 -1.65 -12.57 -1.25
N ARG A 145 -1.13 -12.64 -0.01
CA ARG A 145 -1.35 -13.75 0.93
C ARG A 145 -2.33 -13.35 2.03
N GLY A 146 -3.11 -14.32 2.49
CA GLY A 146 -4.28 -14.10 3.36
C GLY A 146 -5.57 -14.24 2.57
N GLU A 147 -6.71 -14.22 3.26
CA GLU A 147 -8.02 -14.45 2.63
C GLU A 147 -8.88 -13.18 2.63
N ILE A 148 -9.57 -12.93 1.51
CA ILE A 148 -10.68 -11.98 1.45
C ILE A 148 -11.99 -12.76 1.54
N LYS A 149 -12.77 -12.54 2.59
CA LYS A 149 -14.04 -13.23 2.85
C LYS A 149 -15.15 -12.24 3.15
N THR A 150 -16.39 -12.70 3.06
CA THR A 150 -17.57 -11.95 3.49
C THR A 150 -18.16 -12.58 4.74
N GLU A 151 -18.69 -11.75 5.63
CA GLU A 151 -19.51 -12.23 6.74
C GLU A 151 -20.81 -12.86 6.21
N ALA A 152 -21.31 -13.90 6.89
CA ALA A 152 -22.56 -14.54 6.51
C ALA A 152 -23.72 -13.53 6.44
N GLY A 153 -24.35 -13.44 5.27
CA GLY A 153 -25.44 -12.50 5.01
C GLY A 153 -24.99 -11.06 4.73
N TRP A 154 -23.71 -10.85 4.43
CA TRP A 154 -23.25 -9.65 3.74
C TRP A 154 -23.99 -9.51 2.40
N GLU A 155 -24.43 -8.31 2.08
CA GLU A 155 -25.09 -7.99 0.83
C GLU A 155 -24.31 -6.88 0.13
N LYS A 156 -24.08 -7.06 -1.18
CA LYS A 156 -23.50 -6.03 -2.04
C LYS A 156 -24.49 -4.86 -2.14
N GLY A 157 -24.30 -3.87 -1.27
CA GLY A 157 -25.04 -2.62 -1.31
C GLY A 157 -24.58 -1.72 -2.46
N GLN A 158 -25.15 -0.51 -2.55
CA GLN A 158 -24.81 0.46 -3.60
C GLN A 158 -23.31 0.82 -3.67
N ASN A 159 -22.59 0.73 -2.54
CA ASN A 159 -21.15 1.01 -2.46
C ASN A 159 -20.29 -0.27 -2.42
N GLY A 160 -20.89 -1.45 -2.56
CA GLY A 160 -20.18 -2.73 -2.37
C GLY A 160 -19.04 -2.97 -3.37
N ASP A 161 -19.11 -2.40 -4.58
CA ASP A 161 -18.01 -2.49 -5.54
C ASP A 161 -16.77 -1.72 -5.09
N ALA A 162 -16.95 -0.54 -4.52
CA ALA A 162 -15.85 0.21 -3.94
C ALA A 162 -15.30 -0.51 -2.69
N GLU A 163 -16.19 -1.09 -1.88
CA GLU A 163 -15.78 -1.84 -0.69
C GLU A 163 -14.89 -3.06 -1.06
N ILE A 164 -15.31 -3.88 -2.02
CA ILE A 164 -14.52 -5.02 -2.51
C ILE A 164 -13.20 -4.56 -3.15
N LYS A 165 -13.24 -3.49 -3.96
CA LYS A 165 -12.05 -2.94 -4.62
C LYS A 165 -10.99 -2.52 -3.60
N TYR A 166 -11.36 -1.79 -2.55
CA TYR A 166 -10.37 -1.36 -1.55
C TYR A 166 -9.90 -2.51 -0.66
N ALA A 167 -10.75 -3.49 -0.35
CA ALA A 167 -10.29 -4.73 0.28
C ALA A 167 -9.21 -5.41 -0.57
N LYS A 168 -9.41 -5.50 -1.89
CA LYS A 168 -8.40 -6.04 -2.79
C LYS A 168 -7.14 -5.19 -2.83
N ILE A 169 -7.24 -3.87 -2.96
CA ILE A 169 -6.07 -2.98 -2.95
C ILE A 169 -5.23 -3.17 -1.68
N LEU A 170 -5.88 -3.30 -0.51
CA LEU A 170 -5.17 -3.54 0.75
C LEU A 170 -4.53 -4.92 0.80
N HIS A 171 -5.22 -5.97 0.33
CA HIS A 171 -4.66 -7.33 0.26
C HIS A 171 -3.48 -7.42 -0.71
N ASP A 172 -3.58 -6.80 -1.88
CA ASP A 172 -2.51 -6.81 -2.88
C ASP A 172 -1.29 -5.97 -2.44
N LYS A 173 -1.51 -4.91 -1.65
CA LYS A 173 -0.43 -4.07 -1.11
C LYS A 173 0.19 -4.65 0.14
N PHE A 174 -0.61 -5.02 1.12
CA PHE A 174 -0.17 -5.37 2.47
C PHE A 174 -0.46 -6.82 2.85
N GLY A 175 -1.44 -7.45 2.21
CA GLY A 175 -1.90 -8.79 2.56
C GLY A 175 -2.73 -8.83 3.83
N GLY A 176 -2.78 -10.02 4.43
CA GLY A 176 -3.53 -10.28 5.64
C GLY A 176 -4.98 -10.64 5.38
N ASP A 177 -5.67 -11.04 6.44
CA ASP A 177 -7.05 -11.53 6.35
C ASP A 177 -8.02 -10.34 6.43
N ILE A 178 -8.87 -10.23 5.42
CA ILE A 178 -9.88 -9.18 5.29
C ILE A 178 -11.27 -9.81 5.24
N THR A 179 -12.10 -9.47 6.22
CA THR A 179 -13.52 -9.84 6.23
C THR A 179 -14.39 -8.62 5.97
N LEU A 180 -15.19 -8.64 4.90
CA LEU A 180 -16.23 -7.64 4.65
C LEU A 180 -17.41 -7.88 5.60
N LEU A 181 -17.72 -6.89 6.42
CA LEU A 181 -18.68 -7.01 7.52
C LEU A 181 -20.09 -6.62 7.08
N LYS A 182 -21.08 -7.36 7.56
CA LYS A 182 -22.48 -7.12 7.23
C LYS A 182 -22.98 -5.84 7.91
N LYS A 183 -23.71 -5.02 7.15
CA LYS A 183 -24.42 -3.85 7.68
C LYS A 183 -25.50 -4.29 8.67
N ARG A 184 -25.44 -3.79 9.91
CA ARG A 184 -26.50 -3.99 10.92
C ARG A 184 -27.01 -2.63 11.45
N LYS A 185 -28.05 -2.63 12.29
CA LYS A 185 -28.83 -1.42 12.64
C LYS A 185 -28.08 -0.34 13.46
N ARG A 186 -26.97 -0.68 14.12
CA ARG A 186 -26.18 0.18 15.01
C ARG A 186 -24.73 0.28 14.51
N ILE A 187 -24.44 1.22 13.62
CA ILE A 187 -23.08 1.68 13.28
C ILE A 187 -22.06 0.54 13.07
N PHE A 188 -21.91 0.07 11.82
CA PHE A 188 -20.98 -1.02 11.51
C PHE A 188 -19.87 -0.54 10.57
N PRO A 189 -18.63 -0.96 10.81
CA PRO A 189 -17.53 -0.72 9.89
C PRO A 189 -17.61 -1.66 8.68
N ASP A 190 -16.98 -1.29 7.59
CA ASP A 190 -16.97 -2.09 6.36
C ASP A 190 -16.08 -3.34 6.46
N TYR A 191 -14.95 -3.28 7.18
CA TYR A 191 -13.98 -4.38 7.22
C TYR A 191 -13.50 -4.72 8.62
N LEU A 192 -13.19 -6.01 8.80
CA LEU A 192 -12.25 -6.50 9.79
C LEU A 192 -10.96 -6.89 9.03
N TRP A 193 -9.88 -6.15 9.24
CA TRP A 193 -8.58 -6.43 8.61
C TRP A 193 -7.53 -6.69 9.67
N ASN A 194 -6.93 -7.88 9.65
CA ASN A 194 -5.99 -8.37 10.68
C ASN A 194 -6.52 -8.16 12.12
N GLY A 195 -7.81 -8.42 12.31
CA GLY A 195 -8.49 -8.30 13.60
C GLY A 195 -8.78 -6.87 14.07
N ARG A 196 -8.61 -5.84 13.22
CA ARG A 196 -8.95 -4.44 13.51
C ARG A 196 -10.08 -3.94 12.61
N LEU A 197 -10.88 -3.00 13.10
CA LEU A 197 -12.01 -2.44 12.38
C LEU A 197 -11.58 -1.30 11.45
N TRP A 198 -12.04 -1.35 10.20
CA TRP A 198 -11.76 -0.37 9.17
C TRP A 198 -13.03 0.08 8.46
N GLU A 199 -13.09 1.36 8.12
CA GLU A 199 -14.20 1.94 7.38
C GLU A 199 -13.72 2.59 6.08
N HIS A 200 -14.42 2.34 4.98
CA HIS A 200 -14.18 3.01 3.71
C HIS A 200 -15.20 4.12 3.44
N LYS A 201 -14.70 5.29 3.02
CA LYS A 201 -15.52 6.46 2.68
C LYS A 201 -15.09 7.06 1.36
N SER A 202 -16.01 7.07 0.40
CA SER A 202 -15.88 7.86 -0.83
C SER A 202 -16.36 9.30 -0.61
N VAL A 203 -15.56 10.27 -1.04
CA VAL A 203 -15.81 11.70 -0.87
C VAL A 203 -15.56 12.48 -2.16
N GLN A 204 -16.38 13.51 -2.40
CA GLN A 204 -16.32 14.35 -3.61
C GLN A 204 -16.02 15.83 -3.31
N SER A 205 -15.97 16.22 -2.02
CA SER A 205 -15.74 17.61 -1.60
C SER A 205 -15.16 17.70 -0.19
N ALA A 206 -14.53 18.84 0.13
CA ALA A 206 -13.99 19.19 1.44
C ALA A 206 -15.02 18.97 2.59
N ASN A 207 -16.24 19.48 2.42
CA ASN A 207 -17.30 19.32 3.42
C ASN A 207 -17.72 17.85 3.60
N SER A 208 -17.61 17.04 2.55
CA SER A 208 -17.89 15.60 2.64
C SER A 208 -16.81 14.87 3.42
N ILE A 209 -15.53 15.25 3.26
CA ILE A 209 -14.40 14.67 4.02
C ILE A 209 -14.67 14.77 5.52
N ASP A 210 -14.94 15.97 6.02
CA ASP A 210 -15.14 16.22 7.45
C ASP A 210 -16.26 15.36 8.06
N LYS A 211 -17.43 15.33 7.42
CA LYS A 211 -18.59 14.55 7.90
C LYS A 211 -18.36 13.03 7.81
N GLN A 212 -17.68 12.57 6.77
CA GLN A 212 -17.46 11.14 6.54
C GLN A 212 -16.37 10.59 7.47
N VAL A 213 -15.32 11.36 7.72
CA VAL A 213 -14.31 11.04 8.74
C VAL A 213 -14.96 10.97 10.13
N GLN A 214 -15.83 11.93 10.47
CA GLN A 214 -16.57 11.89 11.74
C GLN A 214 -17.34 10.57 11.92
N LYS A 215 -18.13 10.19 10.89
CA LYS A 215 -18.91 8.95 10.92
C LYS A 215 -18.03 7.71 11.00
N GLY A 216 -16.95 7.69 10.22
CA GLY A 216 -16.03 6.56 10.19
C GLY A 216 -15.38 6.30 11.54
N ILE A 217 -14.98 7.36 12.28
CA ILE A 217 -14.44 7.23 13.63
C ILE A 217 -15.42 6.48 14.55
N HIS A 218 -16.70 6.87 14.55
CA HIS A 218 -17.72 6.22 15.36
C HIS A 218 -17.97 4.76 14.92
N GLN A 219 -17.73 4.42 13.66
CA GLN A 219 -17.90 3.04 13.16
C GLN A 219 -16.81 2.07 13.61
N ILE A 220 -15.62 2.58 13.91
CA ILE A 220 -14.48 1.74 14.28
C ILE A 220 -14.13 1.83 15.78
N GLU A 221 -14.85 2.64 16.57
CA GLU A 221 -14.45 3.04 17.93
C GLU A 221 -14.18 1.87 18.88
N THR A 222 -14.89 0.75 18.72
CA THR A 222 -14.78 -0.41 19.62
C THR A 222 -13.45 -1.17 19.48
N ASN A 223 -12.84 -1.15 18.30
CA ASN A 223 -11.56 -1.79 18.03
C ASN A 223 -10.89 -1.16 16.79
N PRO A 224 -10.42 0.08 16.90
CA PRO A 224 -10.04 0.87 15.74
C PRO A 224 -8.77 0.34 15.09
N GLY A 225 -8.84 0.11 13.78
CA GLY A 225 -7.69 0.04 12.89
C GLY A 225 -7.47 1.37 12.21
N GLY A 226 -8.43 1.77 11.39
CA GLY A 226 -8.31 3.02 10.64
C GLY A 226 -9.45 3.32 9.68
N LEU A 227 -9.24 4.38 8.89
CA LEU A 227 -10.16 4.83 7.84
C LEU A 227 -9.48 4.76 6.48
N ILE A 228 -10.24 4.40 5.45
CA ILE A 228 -9.85 4.44 4.06
C ILE A 228 -10.70 5.53 3.39
N ILE A 229 -10.07 6.61 2.95
CA ILE A 229 -10.75 7.77 2.36
C ILE A 229 -10.45 7.81 0.87
N GLU A 230 -11.44 7.51 0.03
CA GLU A 230 -11.38 7.65 -1.43
C GLU A 230 -11.78 9.08 -1.82
N VAL A 231 -10.82 9.88 -2.26
CA VAL A 231 -11.04 11.22 -2.80
C VAL A 231 -11.25 11.13 -4.30
N ARG A 232 -12.48 11.43 -4.75
CA ARG A 232 -12.87 11.34 -6.17
C ARG A 232 -12.68 12.64 -6.95
N LYS A 233 -12.49 13.75 -6.24
CA LYS A 233 -12.25 15.07 -6.85
C LYS A 233 -10.88 15.54 -6.42
N LYS A 234 -10.02 15.85 -7.39
CA LYS A 234 -8.67 16.35 -7.12
C LYS A 234 -8.71 17.58 -6.23
N GLN A 235 -7.98 17.52 -5.12
CA GLN A 235 -7.85 18.59 -4.13
C GLN A 235 -6.41 18.64 -3.60
N PRO A 236 -5.93 19.80 -3.11
CA PRO A 236 -4.60 19.91 -2.52
C PRO A 236 -4.42 18.97 -1.31
N LYS A 237 -3.27 18.28 -1.25
CA LYS A 237 -2.93 17.37 -0.13
C LYS A 237 -3.04 18.07 1.24
N THR A 238 -2.58 19.31 1.33
CA THR A 238 -2.61 20.13 2.55
C THR A 238 -4.03 20.37 3.06
N GLU A 239 -4.97 20.65 2.17
CA GLU A 239 -6.38 20.88 2.51
C GLU A 239 -7.02 19.60 3.06
N ILE A 240 -6.85 18.47 2.36
CA ILE A 240 -7.37 17.16 2.79
C ILE A 240 -6.82 16.80 4.17
N TYR A 241 -5.49 16.90 4.34
CA TYR A 241 -4.81 16.62 5.60
C TYR A 241 -5.36 17.45 6.75
N ASN A 242 -5.48 18.77 6.57
CA ASN A 242 -5.96 19.67 7.62
C ASN A 242 -7.39 19.35 8.05
N ILE A 243 -8.28 19.05 7.09
CA ILE A 243 -9.66 18.66 7.39
C ILE A 243 -9.70 17.36 8.19
N ILE A 244 -8.98 16.34 7.73
CA ILE A 244 -8.92 15.02 8.38
C ILE A 244 -8.37 15.17 9.81
N MET A 245 -7.23 15.85 9.98
CA MET A 245 -6.60 16.03 11.29
C MET A 245 -7.48 16.82 12.26
N ASN A 246 -8.07 17.92 11.82
CA ASN A 246 -8.99 18.70 12.65
C ASN A 246 -10.21 17.88 13.07
N ARG A 247 -10.68 16.96 12.23
CA ARG A 247 -11.78 16.06 12.58
C ARG A 247 -11.34 14.96 13.55
N LEU A 248 -10.19 14.33 13.32
CA LEU A 248 -9.64 13.31 14.23
C LEU A 248 -9.43 13.86 15.64
N VAL A 249 -8.88 15.06 15.77
CA VAL A 249 -8.70 15.74 17.06
C VAL A 249 -10.03 15.94 17.80
N ARG A 250 -11.08 16.35 17.08
CA ARG A 250 -12.40 16.67 17.69
C ARG A 250 -13.26 15.45 17.99
N SER A 251 -13.11 14.36 17.23
CA SER A 251 -14.09 13.27 17.24
C SER A 251 -13.53 11.92 17.67
N THR A 252 -12.21 11.76 17.80
CA THR A 252 -11.63 10.52 18.34
C THR A 252 -11.95 10.40 19.83
N PRO A 253 -12.54 9.29 20.31
CA PRO A 253 -12.79 9.04 21.73
C PRO A 253 -11.52 9.09 22.60
N SER A 254 -11.65 9.28 23.92
CA SER A 254 -10.51 9.45 24.85
C SER A 254 -9.72 8.16 25.11
N ASP A 255 -10.39 7.02 25.01
CA ASP A 255 -9.85 5.68 25.17
C ASP A 255 -9.12 5.14 23.92
N VAL A 256 -9.38 5.74 22.76
CA VAL A 256 -8.69 5.42 21.51
C VAL A 256 -7.32 6.08 21.46
N LYS A 257 -6.25 5.26 21.51
CA LYS A 257 -4.85 5.74 21.50
C LYS A 257 -4.42 6.28 20.14
N ASN A 258 -4.79 5.58 19.06
CA ASN A 258 -4.38 5.92 17.71
C ASN A 258 -5.41 5.47 16.67
N ILE A 259 -5.44 6.18 15.54
CA ILE A 259 -6.23 5.84 14.35
C ILE A 259 -5.34 6.08 13.14
N ASP A 260 -5.27 5.11 12.24
CA ASP A 260 -4.63 5.33 10.94
C ASP A 260 -5.64 5.80 9.90
N VAL A 261 -5.23 6.65 8.98
CA VAL A 261 -6.05 7.08 7.86
C VAL A 261 -5.27 6.94 6.56
N PHE A 262 -5.78 6.14 5.65
CA PHE A 262 -5.25 5.96 4.31
C PHE A 262 -6.09 6.77 3.34
N VAL A 263 -5.47 7.71 2.65
CA VAL A 263 -6.14 8.57 1.67
C VAL A 263 -5.73 8.11 0.28
N PHE A 264 -6.72 7.80 -0.54
CA PHE A 264 -6.54 7.40 -1.93
C PHE A 264 -7.11 8.46 -2.85
N GLU A 265 -6.42 8.73 -3.96
CA GLU A 265 -6.97 9.46 -5.10
C GLU A 265 -7.14 8.44 -6.23
N ASN A 266 -8.39 8.10 -6.54
CA ASN A 266 -8.73 6.92 -7.34
C ASN A 266 -8.14 5.64 -6.71
N ASP A 267 -7.09 5.07 -7.31
CA ASP A 267 -6.52 3.77 -6.91
C ASP A 267 -5.12 3.94 -6.29
N GLU A 268 -4.59 5.16 -6.34
CA GLU A 268 -3.26 5.48 -5.85
C GLU A 268 -3.34 6.08 -4.46
N MET A 269 -2.45 5.62 -3.57
CA MET A 269 -2.37 6.16 -2.23
C MET A 269 -1.75 7.56 -2.28
N LEU A 270 -2.54 8.55 -1.89
CA LEU A 270 -2.14 9.96 -1.89
C LEU A 270 -1.28 10.30 -0.67
N MET A 271 -1.69 9.78 0.50
CA MET A 271 -0.98 9.87 1.77
C MET A 271 -1.52 8.86 2.80
N ALA A 272 -0.74 8.59 3.84
CA ALA A 272 -1.16 7.85 5.02
C ALA A 272 -0.82 8.66 6.29
N ILE A 273 -1.77 8.70 7.23
CA ILE A 273 -1.70 9.50 8.46
C ILE A 273 -1.82 8.54 9.65
N ASN A 274 -0.87 8.62 10.59
CA ASN A 274 -0.99 8.00 11.90
C ASN A 274 -1.38 9.08 12.92
N TYR A 275 -2.66 9.13 13.29
CA TYR A 275 -3.10 10.02 14.36
C TYR A 275 -2.86 9.35 15.71
N ILE A 276 -2.09 10.00 16.57
CA ILE A 276 -1.85 9.60 17.96
C ILE A 276 -2.53 10.63 18.86
N LYS A 277 -3.44 10.17 19.72
CA LYS A 277 -4.06 11.04 20.71
C LYS A 277 -3.05 11.35 21.81
N LYS A 278 -2.71 12.63 21.97
CA LYS A 278 -1.88 13.08 23.09
C LYS A 278 -2.69 12.93 24.37
N ARG A 279 -2.09 12.27 25.37
CA ARG A 279 -2.64 12.18 26.73
C ARG A 279 -2.62 13.55 27.39
#